data_AF-A0A2E0YC44-F1
#
_entry.id   AF-A0A2E0YC44-F1
#
_cell.length_a   1.000
_cell.length_b   1.000
_cell.length_c   1.000
_cell.angle_alpha   90.00
_cell.angle_beta   90.00
_cell.angle_gamma   90.00
#
_symmetry.space_group_name_H-M   'P 1'
#
loop_
_entity.id
_entity.type
_entity.pdbx_description
1 polymer ?
#
loop_
_entity_poly.entity_id
_entity_poly.type
_entity_poly.pdbx_seq_one_letter_code
_entity_poly.pdbx_strand_id
1 'polypeptide(L)'
;GRIRPLDENSEAVQAYIEHDNEAERELIEAFQVFDKTQTGTIPAREYLRILTEIGEDPMPVEDVLNEFVDLGIMLDSEIDYRALAKFMVASERHESDYSVKKEVVIHDASIEEDILSGYAYAHPKLGEGRINSSTILDITYDERATARVETRNTVFIVGPTGWKVRPENHPFNNPFTIGQKVSIEWNGTWWDGQILDIKEDKYLISYQNYSSSWDEWVGASRLRKI
;
A
#
# COMPACT_ATOMS: atom_id res chain seq x y z
N GLY A 1 11.52 -10.91 19.56
CA GLY A 1 12.23 -9.82 20.25
C GLY A 1 11.27 -9.14 21.19
N ARG A 2 11.71 -8.68 22.37
CA ARG A 2 10.89 -7.86 23.27
C ARG A 2 10.89 -6.42 22.73
N ILE A 3 9.70 -5.88 22.46
CA ILE A 3 9.49 -4.51 21.99
C ILE A 3 9.94 -3.57 23.12
N ARG A 4 10.76 -2.55 22.81
CA ARG A 4 11.12 -1.52 23.80
C ARG A 4 9.87 -0.67 24.09
N PRO A 5 9.59 -0.30 25.35
CA PRO A 5 8.49 0.62 25.65
C PRO A 5 8.72 1.96 24.92
N LEU A 6 7.64 2.53 24.39
CA LEU A 6 7.66 3.89 23.85
C LEU A 6 8.03 4.86 24.99
N ASP A 7 8.97 5.77 24.72
CA ASP A 7 9.30 6.84 25.66
C ASP A 7 8.28 7.97 25.48
N GLU A 8 7.26 7.96 26.33
CA GLU A 8 6.15 8.92 26.33
C GLU A 8 6.62 10.38 26.51
N ASN A 9 7.86 10.60 26.98
CA ASN A 9 8.43 11.94 27.15
C ASN A 9 9.27 12.41 25.95
N SER A 10 9.38 11.62 24.88
CA SER A 10 10.04 12.04 23.65
C SER A 10 9.22 13.12 22.94
N GLU A 11 9.89 14.17 22.42
CA GLU A 11 9.25 15.25 21.66
C GLU A 11 8.39 14.72 20.49
N ALA A 12 8.84 13.64 19.84
CA ALA A 12 8.09 13.01 18.75
C ALA A 12 6.80 12.33 19.23
N VAL A 13 6.81 11.75 20.44
CA VAL A 13 5.62 11.09 21.03
C VAL A 13 4.65 12.13 21.59
N GLN A 14 5.16 13.22 22.17
CA GLN A 14 4.34 14.35 22.65
C GLN A 14 3.65 15.08 21.50
N ALA A 15 4.37 15.39 20.41
CA ALA A 15 3.79 16.01 19.22
C ALA A 15 2.71 15.12 18.58
N TYR A 16 2.90 13.80 18.60
CA TYR A 16 1.92 12.83 18.13
C TYR A 16 0.66 12.79 19.02
N ILE A 17 0.83 12.77 20.34
CA ILE A 17 -0.30 12.80 21.30
C ILE A 17 -1.08 14.12 21.18
N GLU A 18 -0.39 15.24 21.00
CA GLU A 18 -1.02 16.56 20.89
C GLU A 18 -1.84 16.70 19.60
N HIS A 19 -1.33 16.20 18.47
CA HIS A 19 -2.06 16.15 17.21
C HIS A 19 -3.36 15.34 17.31
N ASP A 20 -3.31 14.16 17.92
CA ASP A 20 -4.50 13.31 18.11
C ASP A 20 -5.56 13.99 18.98
N ASN A 21 -5.11 14.67 20.05
CA ASN A 21 -6.02 15.41 20.92
C ASN A 21 -6.67 16.61 20.20
N GLU A 22 -5.95 17.24 19.27
CA GLU A 22 -6.48 18.33 18.45
C GLU A 22 -7.51 17.81 17.44
N ALA A 23 -7.19 16.76 16.69
CA ALA A 23 -8.12 16.14 15.74
C ALA A 23 -9.40 15.63 16.44
N GLU A 24 -9.26 14.99 17.60
CA GLU A 24 -10.41 14.55 18.42
C GLU A 24 -11.28 15.74 18.82
N ARG A 25 -10.65 16.84 19.28
CA ARG A 25 -11.36 18.04 19.70
C ARG A 25 -12.12 18.70 18.55
N GLU A 26 -11.48 18.84 17.39
CA GLU A 26 -12.12 19.45 16.21
C GLU A 26 -13.35 18.65 15.75
N LEU A 27 -13.26 17.31 15.71
CA LEU A 27 -14.41 16.45 15.39
C LEU A 27 -15.55 16.62 16.40
N ILE A 28 -15.24 16.61 17.70
CA ILE A 28 -16.23 16.80 18.76
C ILE A 28 -16.93 18.16 18.61
N GLU A 29 -16.17 19.23 18.36
CA GLU A 29 -16.71 20.58 18.18
C GLU A 29 -17.63 20.67 16.95
N ALA A 30 -17.29 20.00 15.85
CA ALA A 30 -18.13 19.94 14.65
C ALA A 30 -19.48 19.27 14.92
N PHE A 31 -19.51 18.13 15.63
CA PHE A 31 -20.77 17.45 15.99
C PHE A 31 -21.59 18.23 17.00
N GLN A 32 -20.94 18.96 17.91
CA GLN A 32 -21.61 19.76 18.93
C GLN A 32 -22.51 20.85 18.34
N VAL A 33 -22.24 21.32 17.11
CA VAL A 33 -23.12 22.26 16.39
C VAL A 33 -24.52 21.69 16.16
N PHE A 34 -24.63 20.36 16.06
CA PHE A 34 -25.90 19.67 15.80
C PHE A 34 -26.62 19.22 17.08
N ASP A 35 -25.89 19.02 18.19
CA ASP A 35 -26.47 18.73 19.51
C ASP A 35 -26.90 20.01 20.25
N LYS A 36 -28.04 20.57 19.82
CA LYS A 36 -28.63 21.79 20.40
C LYS A 36 -28.91 21.69 21.89
N THR A 37 -29.05 20.47 22.40
CA THR A 37 -29.38 20.15 23.79
C THR A 37 -28.17 19.85 24.66
N GLN A 38 -26.96 19.78 24.08
CA GLN A 38 -25.71 19.44 24.77
C GLN A 38 -25.79 18.12 25.53
N THR A 39 -26.48 17.14 24.97
CA THR A 39 -26.61 15.78 25.49
C THR A 39 -25.32 14.97 25.38
N GLY A 40 -24.42 15.33 24.45
CA GLY A 40 -23.28 14.51 24.06
C GLY A 40 -23.64 13.44 23.02
N THR A 41 -24.87 13.44 22.51
CA THR A 41 -25.35 12.47 21.52
C THR A 41 -26.07 13.15 20.35
N ILE A 42 -26.07 12.51 19.18
CA ILE A 42 -26.91 12.90 18.04
C ILE A 42 -27.66 11.68 17.47
N PRO A 43 -28.88 11.84 16.93
CA PRO A 43 -29.59 10.73 16.30
C PRO A 43 -28.80 10.19 15.11
N ALA A 44 -28.79 8.87 14.90
CA ALA A 44 -28.10 8.25 13.78
C ALA A 44 -28.56 8.78 12.40
N ARG A 45 -29.84 9.17 12.28
CA ARG A 45 -30.36 9.83 11.07
C ARG A 45 -29.81 11.24 10.86
N GLU A 46 -29.54 11.94 11.96
CA GLU A 46 -28.91 13.25 11.90
C GLU A 46 -27.47 13.11 11.42
N TYR A 47 -26.75 12.13 11.95
CA TYR A 47 -25.40 11.79 11.51
C TYR A 47 -25.36 11.39 10.03
N LEU A 48 -26.28 10.53 9.57
CA LEU A 48 -26.46 10.19 8.16
C LEU A 48 -26.65 11.46 7.32
N ARG A 49 -27.59 12.34 7.71
CA ARG A 49 -27.84 13.60 6.98
C ARG A 49 -26.61 14.48 6.93
N ILE A 50 -25.85 14.58 8.03
CA ILE A 50 -24.60 15.35 8.06
C ILE A 50 -23.64 14.79 7.01
N LEU A 51 -23.38 13.49 7.01
CA LEU A 51 -22.42 12.86 6.08
C LEU A 51 -22.87 12.92 4.61
N THR A 52 -24.18 12.91 4.33
CA THR A 52 -24.70 12.84 2.95
C THR A 52 -25.09 14.19 2.37
N GLU A 53 -25.30 15.22 3.22
CA GLU A 53 -25.82 16.52 2.78
C GLU A 53 -24.99 17.72 3.26
N ILE A 54 -24.11 17.57 4.26
CA ILE A 54 -23.43 18.69 4.93
C ILE A 54 -21.92 18.50 4.89
N GLY A 55 -21.21 19.37 4.16
CA GLY A 55 -19.75 19.37 4.10
C GLY A 55 -19.21 19.67 2.70
N GLU A 56 -17.88 19.59 2.53
CA GLU A 56 -17.22 19.75 1.22
C GLU A 56 -17.29 18.48 0.36
N ASP A 57 -17.36 17.29 0.97
CA ASP A 57 -17.40 16.01 0.25
C ASP A 57 -18.51 15.09 0.83
N PRO A 58 -19.77 15.26 0.39
CA PRO A 58 -20.88 14.42 0.86
C PRO A 58 -20.75 12.99 0.35
N MET A 59 -20.91 12.03 1.26
CA MET A 59 -20.84 10.60 0.95
C MET A 59 -22.17 10.10 0.35
N PRO A 60 -22.14 9.15 -0.60
CA PRO A 60 -23.36 8.47 -1.04
C PRO A 60 -24.06 7.79 0.14
N VAL A 61 -25.39 7.92 0.20
CA VAL A 61 -26.21 7.35 1.28
C VAL A 61 -25.92 5.85 1.49
N GLU A 62 -25.73 5.10 0.40
CA GLU A 62 -25.42 3.67 0.45
C GLU A 62 -24.09 3.38 1.17
N ASP A 63 -23.07 4.20 0.94
CA ASP A 63 -21.75 4.01 1.55
C ASP A 63 -21.82 4.26 3.07
N VAL A 64 -22.53 5.30 3.49
CA VAL A 64 -22.74 5.61 4.92
C VAL A 64 -23.57 4.52 5.61
N LEU A 65 -24.59 3.98 4.93
CA LEU A 65 -25.40 2.90 5.49
C LEU A 65 -24.60 1.60 5.65
N ASN A 66 -23.72 1.27 4.70
CA ASN A 66 -22.81 0.12 4.85
C ASN A 66 -21.89 0.29 6.05
N GLU A 67 -21.36 1.49 6.26
CA GLU A 67 -20.52 1.79 7.42
C GLU A 67 -21.30 1.70 8.75
N PHE A 68 -22.55 2.15 8.78
CA PHE A 68 -23.42 1.97 9.96
C PHE A 68 -23.61 0.49 10.29
N VAL A 69 -23.79 -0.37 9.27
CA VAL A 69 -23.90 -1.81 9.47
C VAL A 69 -22.62 -2.39 10.05
N ASP A 70 -21.46 -2.01 9.52
CA ASP A 70 -20.15 -2.48 9.99
C ASP A 70 -19.87 -2.06 11.44
N LEU A 71 -20.29 -0.85 11.81
CA LEU A 71 -20.18 -0.31 13.17
C LEU A 71 -21.31 -0.77 14.11
N GLY A 72 -22.31 -1.49 13.60
CA GLY A 72 -23.48 -1.91 14.38
C GLY A 72 -24.38 -0.76 14.84
N ILE A 73 -24.35 0.37 14.13
CA ILE A 73 -25.19 1.55 14.38
C ILE A 73 -26.56 1.33 13.75
N MET A 74 -27.61 1.50 14.54
CA MET A 74 -28.98 1.38 14.05
C MET A 74 -29.53 2.76 13.68
N LEU A 75 -30.36 2.86 12.64
CA LEU A 75 -30.93 4.14 12.19
C LEU A 75 -31.86 4.80 13.23
N ASP A 76 -32.29 4.09 14.25
CA ASP A 76 -33.08 4.60 15.37
C ASP A 76 -32.27 4.77 16.66
N SER A 77 -30.95 4.57 16.64
CA SER A 77 -30.08 4.78 17.80
C SER A 77 -29.62 6.24 17.92
N GLU A 78 -29.21 6.59 19.14
CA GLU A 78 -28.45 7.80 19.45
C GLU A 78 -26.95 7.48 19.43
N ILE A 79 -26.16 8.34 18.79
CA ILE A 79 -24.71 8.18 18.64
C ILE A 79 -24.02 9.11 19.63
N ASP A 80 -23.20 8.55 20.52
CA ASP A 80 -22.25 9.33 21.33
C ASP A 80 -21.10 9.77 20.43
N TYR A 81 -21.12 11.04 20.03
CA TYR A 81 -20.13 11.58 19.08
C TYR A 81 -18.75 11.80 19.72
N ARG A 82 -18.62 11.76 21.06
CA ARG A 82 -17.31 11.78 21.73
C ARG A 82 -16.65 10.42 21.64
N ALA A 83 -17.43 9.36 21.92
CA ALA A 83 -16.98 7.99 21.73
C ALA A 83 -16.64 7.71 20.25
N LEU A 84 -17.47 8.23 19.33
CA LEU A 84 -17.23 8.13 17.90
C LEU A 84 -15.97 8.89 17.49
N ALA A 85 -15.79 10.16 17.87
CA ALA A 85 -14.58 10.92 17.51
C ALA A 85 -13.30 10.25 18.01
N LYS A 86 -13.32 9.76 19.25
CA LYS A 86 -12.21 9.00 19.81
C LYS A 86 -11.96 7.70 19.06
N PHE A 87 -13.02 7.00 18.65
CA PHE A 87 -12.90 5.82 17.81
C PHE A 87 -12.33 6.18 16.44
N MET A 88 -12.79 7.24 15.78
CA MET A 88 -12.32 7.69 14.47
C MET A 88 -10.84 8.09 14.50
N VAL A 89 -10.42 8.90 15.46
CA VAL A 89 -8.99 9.25 15.63
C VAL A 89 -8.16 8.01 15.95
N ALA A 90 -8.70 7.07 16.73
CA ALA A 90 -8.02 5.81 17.03
C ALA A 90 -8.05 4.79 15.87
N SER A 91 -9.05 4.82 15.00
CA SER A 91 -9.20 3.95 13.84
C SER A 91 -8.47 4.51 12.63
N GLU A 92 -8.28 5.82 12.52
CA GLU A 92 -7.30 6.45 11.62
C GLU A 92 -5.88 5.94 11.90
N ARG A 93 -5.57 5.57 13.16
CA ARG A 93 -4.33 4.83 13.52
C ARG A 93 -4.23 3.44 12.86
N HIS A 94 -5.35 2.87 12.42
CA HIS A 94 -5.44 1.59 11.71
C HIS A 94 -5.79 1.75 10.23
N GLU A 95 -6.40 2.86 9.80
CA GLU A 95 -6.74 3.13 8.41
C GLU A 95 -5.54 3.69 7.63
N SER A 96 -4.68 4.46 8.30
CA SER A 96 -3.36 4.84 7.78
C SER A 96 -2.39 3.65 7.64
N ASP A 97 -2.67 2.53 8.32
CA ASP A 97 -1.82 1.32 8.29
C ASP A 97 -2.51 0.11 7.60
N TYR A 98 -3.83 0.11 7.42
CA TYR A 98 -4.62 -0.99 6.83
C TYR A 98 -5.93 -0.57 6.15
N SER A 99 -6.03 0.59 5.48
CA SER A 99 -6.96 0.63 4.34
C SER A 99 -6.42 -0.38 3.32
N VAL A 100 -7.00 -1.58 3.27
CA VAL A 100 -6.55 -2.63 2.36
C VAL A 100 -6.83 -2.12 0.96
N LYS A 101 -5.80 -1.53 0.33
CA LYS A 101 -5.87 -1.03 -1.03
C LYS A 101 -6.41 -2.16 -1.90
N LYS A 102 -7.52 -1.89 -2.58
CA LYS A 102 -8.18 -2.92 -3.37
C LYS A 102 -7.25 -3.32 -4.51
N GLU A 103 -7.11 -4.63 -4.72
CA GLU A 103 -6.29 -5.17 -5.78
C GLU A 103 -7.07 -5.23 -7.08
N VAL A 104 -6.51 -4.64 -8.14
CA VAL A 104 -7.14 -4.58 -9.46
C VAL A 104 -6.20 -5.17 -10.48
N VAL A 105 -6.64 -6.25 -11.12
CA VAL A 105 -5.90 -6.87 -12.22
C VAL A 105 -6.02 -6.01 -13.46
N ILE A 106 -4.87 -5.69 -14.06
CA ILE A 106 -4.76 -4.87 -15.26
C ILE A 106 -3.97 -5.59 -16.35
N HIS A 107 -4.36 -5.39 -17.60
CA HIS A 107 -3.69 -5.91 -18.79
C HIS A 107 -3.38 -4.78 -19.77
N ASP A 108 -2.56 -5.07 -20.79
CA ASP A 108 -2.03 -4.08 -21.73
C ASP A 108 -1.37 -2.88 -21.01
N ALA A 109 -0.72 -3.18 -19.89
CA ALA A 109 -0.20 -2.17 -18.98
C ALA A 109 1.04 -1.46 -19.55
N SER A 110 1.12 -0.16 -19.33
CA SER A 110 2.30 0.66 -19.62
C SER A 110 2.44 1.74 -18.57
N ILE A 111 3.69 2.10 -18.24
CA ILE A 111 3.99 3.20 -17.32
C ILE A 111 4.63 4.33 -18.11
N GLU A 112 4.06 5.52 -17.98
CA GLU A 112 4.58 6.76 -18.54
C GLU A 112 4.49 7.83 -17.44
N GLU A 113 5.59 8.52 -17.14
CA GLU A 113 5.65 9.60 -16.14
C GLU A 113 4.99 9.24 -14.78
N ASP A 114 5.34 8.07 -14.23
CA ASP A 114 4.81 7.53 -12.97
C ASP A 114 3.30 7.27 -12.95
N ILE A 115 2.66 7.20 -14.12
CA ILE A 115 1.25 6.84 -14.28
C ILE A 115 1.16 5.48 -14.97
N LEU A 116 0.46 4.54 -14.33
CA LEU A 116 0.09 3.27 -14.93
C LEU A 116 -1.16 3.46 -15.79
N SER A 117 -1.09 3.04 -17.04
CA SER A 117 -2.21 2.97 -17.97
C SER A 117 -2.45 1.52 -18.39
N GLY A 118 -3.70 1.15 -18.67
CA GLY A 118 -4.03 -0.20 -19.13
C GLY A 118 -5.53 -0.48 -19.12
N TYR A 119 -5.89 -1.76 -19.30
CA TYR A 119 -7.26 -2.25 -19.25
C TYR A 119 -7.52 -2.99 -17.93
N ALA A 120 -8.39 -2.44 -17.09
CA ALA A 120 -8.80 -3.05 -15.83
C ALA A 120 -10.09 -3.86 -16.00
N TYR A 121 -10.14 -5.06 -15.41
CA TYR A 121 -11.32 -5.92 -15.49
C TYR A 121 -12.40 -5.61 -14.46
N ALA A 122 -12.01 -5.14 -13.27
CA ALA A 122 -12.92 -4.92 -12.16
C ALA A 122 -12.42 -3.82 -11.22
N HIS A 123 -12.31 -2.59 -11.70
CA HIS A 123 -11.95 -1.47 -10.83
C HIS A 123 -13.14 -1.10 -9.92
N PRO A 124 -12.99 -1.03 -8.58
CA PRO A 124 -14.10 -0.84 -7.65
C PRO A 124 -14.96 0.40 -7.91
N LYS A 125 -14.33 1.50 -8.35
CA LYS A 125 -15.01 2.77 -8.65
C LYS A 125 -15.30 3.01 -10.15
N LEU A 126 -14.53 2.35 -11.03
CA LEU A 126 -14.51 2.69 -12.46
C LEU A 126 -15.04 1.55 -13.35
N GLY A 127 -15.27 0.37 -12.78
CA GLY A 127 -15.72 -0.81 -13.51
C GLY A 127 -14.65 -1.42 -14.42
N GLU A 128 -15.11 -2.04 -15.49
CA GLU A 128 -14.27 -2.65 -16.53
C GLU A 128 -13.96 -1.61 -17.63
N GLY A 129 -12.69 -1.46 -18.01
CA GLY A 129 -12.31 -0.56 -19.10
C GLY A 129 -10.87 -0.04 -19.05
N ARG A 130 -10.54 0.85 -19.99
CA ARG A 130 -9.24 1.54 -20.00
C ARG A 130 -9.20 2.59 -18.90
N ILE A 131 -8.13 2.57 -18.11
CA ILE A 131 -7.93 3.48 -16.98
C ILE A 131 -6.50 4.02 -16.96
N ASN A 132 -6.34 5.16 -16.29
CA ASN A 132 -5.07 5.69 -15.84
C ASN A 132 -5.08 5.72 -14.32
N SER A 133 -3.97 5.35 -13.69
CA SER A 133 -3.81 5.42 -12.25
C SER A 133 -3.50 6.83 -11.78
N SER A 134 -3.52 7.05 -10.46
CA SER A 134 -2.76 8.14 -9.85
C SER A 134 -1.25 7.87 -9.96
N THR A 135 -0.42 8.79 -9.46
CA THR A 135 1.01 8.58 -9.31
C THR A 135 1.30 7.26 -8.58
N ILE A 136 2.25 6.51 -9.13
CA ILE A 136 2.77 5.28 -8.55
C ILE A 136 3.61 5.63 -7.33
N LEU A 137 3.34 4.96 -6.22
CA LEU A 137 4.08 5.11 -4.97
C LEU A 137 5.22 4.09 -4.88
N ASP A 138 4.94 2.84 -5.29
CA ASP A 138 5.92 1.76 -5.28
C ASP A 138 5.58 0.70 -6.34
N ILE A 139 6.59 -0.05 -6.78
CA ILE A 139 6.44 -1.21 -7.65
C ILE A 139 7.28 -2.35 -7.10
N THR A 140 6.60 -3.43 -6.71
CA THR A 140 7.25 -4.68 -6.28
C THR A 140 6.94 -5.81 -7.25
N TYR A 141 7.78 -6.83 -7.26
CA TYR A 141 7.59 -8.02 -8.08
C TYR A 141 7.64 -9.28 -7.20
N ASP A 142 6.73 -10.22 -7.46
CA ASP A 142 6.74 -11.53 -6.81
C ASP A 142 7.70 -12.52 -7.51
N GLU A 143 7.82 -13.74 -6.95
CA GLU A 143 8.64 -14.82 -7.51
C GLU A 143 8.23 -15.25 -8.94
N ARG A 144 7.01 -14.90 -9.37
CA ARG A 144 6.46 -15.20 -10.71
C ARG A 144 6.60 -14.01 -11.66
N ALA A 145 7.30 -12.96 -11.24
CA ALA A 145 7.42 -11.69 -11.94
C ALA A 145 6.06 -10.99 -12.19
N THR A 146 5.08 -11.25 -11.33
CA THR A 146 3.86 -10.45 -11.25
C THR A 146 4.19 -9.14 -10.54
N ALA A 147 3.87 -8.02 -11.15
CA ALA A 147 4.06 -6.72 -10.54
C ALA A 147 2.88 -6.36 -9.62
N ARG A 148 3.19 -5.86 -8.43
CA ARG A 148 2.30 -5.11 -7.56
C ARG A 148 2.67 -3.64 -7.69
N VAL A 149 1.81 -2.87 -8.35
CA VAL A 149 1.96 -1.43 -8.55
C VAL A 149 1.07 -0.71 -7.55
N GLU A 150 1.69 -0.12 -6.54
CA GLU A 150 0.99 0.57 -5.47
C GLU A 150 0.73 2.02 -5.84
N THR A 151 -0.52 2.46 -5.66
CA THR A 151 -0.94 3.84 -5.91
C THR A 151 -1.67 4.39 -4.69
N ARG A 152 -2.24 5.60 -4.77
CA ARG A 152 -2.88 6.26 -3.61
C ARG A 152 -3.91 5.36 -2.92
N ASN A 153 -4.83 4.77 -3.68
CA ASN A 153 -5.98 4.04 -3.14
C ASN A 153 -6.16 2.61 -3.72
N THR A 154 -5.35 2.23 -4.70
CA THR A 154 -5.50 0.97 -5.45
C THR A 154 -4.13 0.32 -5.63
N VAL A 155 -4.08 -1.00 -5.50
CA VAL A 155 -2.91 -1.79 -5.90
C VAL A 155 -3.22 -2.48 -7.22
N PHE A 156 -2.48 -2.17 -8.28
CA PHE A 156 -2.65 -2.81 -9.57
C PHE A 156 -1.78 -4.05 -9.67
N ILE A 157 -2.39 -5.16 -10.07
CA ILE A 157 -1.72 -6.44 -10.27
C ILE A 157 -1.51 -6.62 -11.78
N VAL A 158 -0.25 -6.61 -12.21
CA VAL A 158 0.12 -6.80 -13.62
C VAL A 158 0.87 -8.11 -13.73
N GLY A 159 0.28 -9.09 -14.41
CA GLY A 159 0.97 -10.34 -14.73
C GLY A 159 2.19 -10.08 -15.62
N PRO A 160 3.15 -11.03 -15.69
CA PRO A 160 4.36 -10.86 -16.51
C PRO A 160 4.09 -10.66 -18.01
N THR A 161 2.96 -11.18 -18.51
CA THR A 161 2.47 -10.99 -19.89
C THR A 161 1.42 -9.90 -20.00
N GLY A 162 1.04 -9.27 -18.89
CA GLY A 162 0.05 -8.19 -18.83
C GLY A 162 0.61 -6.84 -19.25
N TRP A 163 1.91 -6.74 -19.49
CA TRP A 163 2.59 -5.53 -19.93
C TRP A 163 2.54 -5.36 -21.45
N LYS A 164 2.00 -4.23 -21.91
CA LYS A 164 2.17 -3.76 -23.29
C LYS A 164 3.61 -3.30 -23.52
N VAL A 165 4.18 -2.60 -22.55
CA VAL A 165 5.60 -2.22 -22.50
C VAL A 165 6.11 -2.59 -21.12
N ARG A 166 7.07 -3.52 -21.05
CA ARG A 166 7.63 -3.96 -19.77
C ARG A 166 8.55 -2.88 -19.19
N PRO A 167 8.41 -2.54 -17.89
CA PRO A 167 9.34 -1.63 -17.21
C PRO A 167 10.77 -2.15 -17.28
N GLU A 168 11.78 -1.26 -17.27
CA GLU A 168 13.19 -1.66 -17.37
C GLU A 168 13.62 -2.60 -16.23
N ASN A 169 13.14 -2.32 -15.01
CA ASN A 169 13.42 -3.10 -13.81
C ASN A 169 12.60 -4.41 -13.69
N HIS A 170 11.84 -4.78 -14.72
CA HIS A 170 11.02 -5.99 -14.68
C HIS A 170 11.90 -7.26 -14.58
N PRO A 171 11.60 -8.25 -13.71
CA PRO A 171 12.45 -9.42 -13.49
C PRO A 171 12.78 -10.22 -14.76
N PHE A 172 11.84 -10.35 -15.71
CA PHE A 172 12.09 -10.98 -17.02
C PHE A 172 13.01 -10.20 -17.98
N ASN A 173 13.40 -8.96 -17.68
CA ASN A 173 14.46 -8.29 -18.43
C ASN A 173 15.85 -8.75 -17.97
N ASN A 174 15.93 -9.39 -16.80
CA ASN A 174 17.20 -9.86 -16.28
C ASN A 174 17.71 -11.07 -17.12
N PRO A 175 18.95 -11.03 -17.63
CA PRO A 175 19.52 -12.11 -18.42
C PRO A 175 19.73 -13.42 -17.63
N PHE A 176 19.70 -13.37 -16.30
CA PHE A 176 19.91 -14.50 -15.42
C PHE A 176 18.81 -14.65 -14.35
N THR A 177 18.67 -15.85 -13.79
CA THR A 177 17.66 -16.16 -12.76
C THR A 177 18.28 -16.65 -11.45
N ILE A 178 17.61 -16.45 -10.33
CA ILE A 178 18.03 -17.00 -9.04
C ILE A 178 18.12 -18.54 -9.13
N GLY A 179 19.18 -19.11 -8.58
CA GLY A 179 19.52 -20.53 -8.65
C GLY A 179 20.18 -20.97 -9.98
N GLN A 180 20.32 -20.09 -10.96
CA GLN A 180 20.98 -20.42 -12.22
C GLN A 180 22.47 -20.69 -12.00
N LYS A 181 22.97 -21.79 -12.58
CA LYS A 181 24.41 -22.06 -12.67
C LYS A 181 25.07 -21.15 -13.70
N VAL A 182 26.15 -20.50 -13.30
CA VAL A 182 26.88 -19.51 -14.10
C VAL A 182 28.38 -19.67 -13.88
N SER A 183 29.18 -19.31 -14.88
CA SER A 183 30.61 -19.11 -14.69
C SER A 183 30.84 -17.65 -14.26
N ILE A 184 31.58 -17.46 -13.18
CA ILE A 184 31.91 -16.18 -12.55
C ILE A 184 33.38 -15.85 -12.80
N GLU A 185 33.66 -14.68 -13.35
CA GLU A 185 35.03 -14.19 -13.55
C GLU A 185 35.61 -13.70 -12.22
N TRP A 186 36.80 -14.16 -11.86
CA TRP A 186 37.58 -13.67 -10.74
C TRP A 186 39.07 -13.68 -11.09
N ASN A 187 39.69 -12.50 -11.06
CA ASN A 187 41.11 -12.29 -11.36
C ASN A 187 41.56 -12.91 -12.71
N GLY A 188 40.74 -12.73 -13.77
CA GLY A 188 41.01 -13.23 -15.12
C GLY A 188 40.71 -14.71 -15.34
N THR A 189 40.24 -15.43 -14.32
CA THR A 189 39.87 -16.84 -14.41
C THR A 189 38.38 -17.03 -14.15
N TRP A 190 37.75 -17.98 -14.82
CA TRP A 190 36.32 -18.27 -14.66
C TRP A 190 36.12 -19.45 -13.72
N TRP A 191 35.23 -19.28 -12.74
CA TRP A 191 34.91 -20.26 -11.72
C TRP A 191 33.42 -20.59 -11.77
N ASP A 192 33.07 -21.86 -11.63
CA ASP A 192 31.67 -22.26 -11.62
C ASP A 192 31.00 -21.87 -10.30
N GLY A 193 29.73 -21.47 -10.39
CA GLY A 193 28.94 -21.10 -9.24
C GLY A 193 27.47 -20.97 -9.59
N GLN A 194 26.73 -20.29 -8.73
CA GLN A 194 25.30 -20.08 -8.88
C GLN A 194 24.88 -18.68 -8.40
N ILE A 195 23.78 -18.19 -8.95
CA ILE A 195 23.15 -16.94 -8.49
C ILE A 195 22.29 -17.24 -7.27
N LEU A 196 22.51 -16.51 -6.19
CA LEU A 196 21.74 -16.60 -4.95
C LEU A 196 20.64 -15.54 -4.85
N ASP A 197 20.89 -14.34 -5.35
CA ASP A 197 19.96 -13.21 -5.28
C ASP A 197 20.22 -12.22 -6.43
N ILE A 198 19.22 -11.43 -6.79
CA ILE A 198 19.28 -10.46 -7.89
C ILE A 198 18.68 -9.13 -7.41
N LYS A 199 19.45 -8.05 -7.53
CA LYS A 199 19.00 -6.69 -7.22
C LYS A 199 19.42 -5.78 -8.35
N GLU A 200 18.44 -5.27 -9.09
CA GLU A 200 18.65 -4.40 -10.25
C GLU A 200 19.59 -5.04 -11.29
N ASP A 201 20.82 -4.52 -11.40
CA ASP A 201 21.88 -4.96 -12.32
C ASP A 201 22.97 -5.80 -11.62
N LYS A 202 22.80 -6.11 -10.33
CA LYS A 202 23.75 -6.88 -9.51
C LYS A 202 23.20 -8.25 -9.14
N TYR A 203 24.14 -9.19 -9.02
CA TYR A 203 23.88 -10.60 -8.77
C TYR A 203 24.71 -11.03 -7.58
N LEU A 204 24.06 -11.54 -6.53
CA LEU A 204 24.76 -12.22 -5.45
C LEU A 204 25.14 -13.59 -5.98
N ILE A 205 26.43 -13.89 -6.00
CA ILE A 205 26.95 -15.17 -6.49
C ILE A 205 27.52 -15.99 -5.35
N SER A 206 27.50 -17.30 -5.54
CA SER A 206 28.22 -18.24 -4.67
C SER A 206 29.08 -19.17 -5.53
N TYR A 207 30.35 -19.27 -5.17
CA TYR A 207 31.32 -20.10 -5.86
C TYR A 207 31.15 -21.58 -5.48
N GLN A 208 31.19 -22.47 -6.47
CA GLN A 208 31.02 -23.91 -6.23
C GLN A 208 32.21 -24.46 -5.41
N ASN A 209 31.91 -25.18 -4.33
CA ASN A 209 32.88 -25.73 -3.37
C ASN A 209 33.58 -24.69 -2.47
N TYR A 210 33.09 -23.46 -2.41
CA TYR A 210 33.56 -22.44 -1.47
C TYR A 210 32.48 -22.12 -0.43
N SER A 211 32.91 -21.54 0.70
CA SER A 211 32.00 -21.10 1.76
C SER A 211 31.30 -19.78 1.40
N SER A 212 30.14 -19.53 2.01
CA SER A 212 29.36 -18.29 1.83
C SER A 212 30.09 -17.00 2.23
N SER A 213 31.23 -17.11 2.92
CA SER A 213 32.13 -15.97 3.17
C SER A 213 32.74 -15.38 1.90
N TRP A 214 32.69 -16.10 0.78
CA TRP A 214 33.14 -15.67 -0.53
C TRP A 214 31.99 -15.15 -1.41
N ASP A 215 30.76 -15.18 -0.92
CA ASP A 215 29.63 -14.67 -1.67
C ASP A 215 29.78 -13.15 -1.85
N GLU A 216 29.65 -12.69 -3.09
CA GLU A 216 29.82 -11.28 -3.44
C GLU A 216 28.75 -10.83 -4.43
N TRP A 217 28.48 -9.51 -4.44
CA TRP A 217 27.63 -8.90 -5.44
C TRP A 217 28.46 -8.52 -6.67
N VAL A 218 28.14 -9.08 -7.83
CA VAL A 218 28.83 -8.82 -9.10
C VAL A 218 27.86 -8.28 -10.15
N GLY A 219 28.38 -7.55 -11.14
CA GLY A 219 27.59 -7.15 -12.31
C GLY A 219 27.53 -8.25 -13.38
N ALA A 220 26.57 -8.15 -14.30
CA ALA A 220 26.39 -9.12 -15.40
C ALA A 220 27.65 -9.32 -16.27
N SER A 221 28.56 -8.34 -16.33
CA SER A 221 29.81 -8.44 -17.09
C SER A 221 30.75 -9.54 -16.59
N ARG A 222 30.67 -9.91 -15.30
CA ARG A 222 31.46 -11.00 -14.70
C ARG A 222 30.76 -12.35 -14.79
N LEU A 223 29.62 -12.46 -15.47
CA LEU A 223 28.80 -13.67 -15.54
C LEU A 223 28.70 -14.22 -16.96
N ARG A 224 28.76 -15.55 -17.07
CA ARG A 224 28.48 -16.29 -18.31
C ARG A 224 27.51 -17.44 -18.04
N LYS A 225 26.63 -17.67 -18.99
CA LYS A 225 25.78 -18.87 -19.00
C LYS A 225 26.67 -20.08 -19.29
N ILE A 226 26.46 -21.15 -18.51
CA ILE A 226 27.08 -22.47 -18.72
C ILE A 226 26.17 -23.30 -19.63
#